data_AF-A0A150FXV5-F1
#
_entry.id   AF-A0A150FXV5-F1
#
_cell.length_a   1.000
_cell.length_b   1.000
_cell.length_c   1.000
_cell.angle_alpha   90.00
_cell.angle_beta   90.00
_cell.angle_gamma   90.00
#
_symmetry.space_group_name_H-M   'P 1'
#
loop_
_entity.id
_entity.type
_entity.pdbx_description
1 polymer ?
#
loop_
_entity_poly.entity_id
_entity_poly.type
_entity_poly.pdbx_seq_one_letter_code
_entity_poly.pdbx_strand_id
1 'polypeptide(L)'
;MPRYGLNRALGWLLQRSDAPLLLRPTKAGWLVVMTACRARNAEGAAVYLWRTRELGLLEHAAEARQVILADLTPFNRYYRDNRGREHLQEAIRRVWPEGDHPAVFDGIRQDRELEARVAGLVRMLGGLDLAFV
;
A
#
# COMPACT_ATOMS: atom_id res chain seq x y z
N MET A 1 1.13 25.87 -4.94
CA MET A 1 0.83 25.35 -3.58
C MET A 1 -0.40 24.45 -3.66
N PRO A 2 -0.31 23.11 -3.50
CA PRO A 2 -1.05 22.48 -2.38
C PRO A 2 -0.57 21.07 -1.91
N ARG A 3 0.37 20.38 -2.61
CA ARG A 3 0.70 18.96 -2.33
C ARG A 3 1.26 18.73 -0.92
N TYR A 4 2.05 19.68 -0.42
CA TYR A 4 2.66 19.60 0.90
C TYR A 4 1.62 19.61 2.03
N GLY A 5 0.54 20.41 1.89
CA GLY A 5 -0.56 20.45 2.86
C GLY A 5 -1.37 19.16 2.86
N LEU A 6 -1.66 18.61 1.68
CA LEU A 6 -2.37 17.34 1.54
C LEU A 6 -1.54 16.15 2.05
N ASN A 7 -0.23 16.12 1.80
CA ASN A 7 0.65 15.07 2.31
C ASN A 7 0.79 15.14 3.85
N ARG A 8 0.81 16.35 4.44
CA ARG A 8 0.71 16.50 5.91
C ARG A 8 -0.62 15.98 6.45
N ALA A 9 -1.74 16.32 5.81
CA ALA A 9 -3.05 15.85 6.24
C ALA A 9 -3.17 14.31 6.12
N LEU A 10 -2.65 13.74 5.02
CA LEU A 10 -2.55 12.29 4.83
C LEU A 10 -1.67 11.65 5.91
N GLY A 11 -0.51 12.24 6.23
CA GLY A 11 0.35 11.80 7.33
C GLY A 11 -0.36 11.80 8.68
N TRP A 12 -1.07 12.88 8.99
CA TRP A 12 -1.85 13.00 10.22
C TRP A 12 -2.95 11.94 10.32
N LEU A 13 -3.65 11.65 9.21
CA LEU A 13 -4.68 10.61 9.15
C LEU A 13 -4.08 9.20 9.28
N LEU A 14 -3.05 8.87 8.49
CA LEU A 14 -2.48 7.53 8.44
C LEU A 14 -1.78 7.14 9.76
N GLN A 15 -1.17 8.10 10.46
CA GLN A 15 -0.62 7.85 11.80
C GLN A 15 -1.65 7.33 12.82
N ARG A 16 -2.94 7.63 12.59
CA ARG A 16 -4.05 7.19 13.45
C ARG A 16 -4.79 5.97 12.88
N SER A 17 -4.40 5.50 11.70
CA SER A 17 -4.97 4.30 11.11
C SER A 17 -4.37 3.05 11.74
N ASP A 18 -5.25 2.07 11.97
CA ASP A 18 -4.91 0.70 12.31
C ASP A 18 -4.74 -0.15 11.03
N ALA A 19 -4.40 -1.42 11.22
CA ALA A 19 -4.20 -2.35 10.12
C ALA A 19 -5.48 -2.57 9.27
N PRO A 20 -6.67 -2.78 9.86
CA PRO A 20 -7.91 -2.88 9.09
C PRO A 20 -8.19 -1.66 8.22
N LEU A 21 -8.00 -0.44 8.73
CA LEU A 21 -8.25 0.79 7.98
C LEU A 21 -7.27 0.98 6.82
N LEU A 22 -5.98 0.66 7.01
CA LEU A 22 -4.98 0.74 5.95
C LEU A 22 -5.25 -0.24 4.82
N LEU A 23 -5.67 -1.45 5.16
CA LEU A 23 -5.93 -2.53 4.20
C LEU A 23 -7.33 -2.45 3.59
N ARG A 24 -8.13 -1.44 3.97
CA ARG A 24 -9.44 -1.20 3.39
C ARG A 24 -9.30 -0.78 1.92
N PRO A 25 -9.85 -1.55 0.96
CA PRO A 25 -9.81 -1.16 -0.43
C PRO A 25 -10.69 0.05 -0.71
N THR A 26 -10.28 0.81 -1.71
CA THR A 26 -11.15 1.75 -2.42
C THR A 26 -12.28 1.00 -3.14
N LYS A 27 -13.28 1.72 -3.68
CA LYS A 27 -14.33 1.11 -4.52
C LYS A 27 -13.79 0.36 -5.75
N ALA A 28 -12.57 0.68 -6.18
CA ALA A 28 -11.89 0.01 -7.28
C ALA A 28 -11.03 -1.18 -6.81
N GLY A 29 -11.14 -1.61 -5.55
CA GLY A 29 -10.39 -2.75 -5.02
C GLY A 29 -8.94 -2.46 -4.63
N TRP A 30 -8.47 -1.23 -4.78
CA TRP A 30 -7.06 -0.88 -4.55
C TRP A 30 -6.81 -0.30 -3.16
N LEU A 31 -5.60 -0.48 -2.66
CA LEU A 31 -5.11 0.18 -1.45
C LEU A 31 -4.72 1.64 -1.70
N VAL A 32 -4.63 2.43 -0.62
CA VAL A 32 -4.24 3.85 -0.71
C VAL A 32 -2.84 4.02 -1.32
N VAL A 33 -1.87 3.14 -0.99
CA VAL A 33 -0.51 3.19 -1.57
C VAL A 33 -0.50 3.06 -3.09
N MET A 34 -1.35 2.21 -3.64
CA MET A 34 -1.48 2.00 -5.10
C MET A 34 -2.03 3.26 -5.77
N THR A 35 -3.01 3.89 -5.14
CA THR A 35 -3.60 5.15 -5.61
C THR A 35 -2.58 6.29 -5.55
N ALA A 36 -1.78 6.37 -4.48
CA ALA A 36 -0.71 7.35 -4.35
C ALA A 36 0.35 7.17 -5.45
N CYS A 37 0.78 5.94 -5.72
CA CYS A 37 1.74 5.63 -6.79
C CYS A 37 1.17 6.00 -8.17
N ARG A 38 -0.07 5.62 -8.47
CA ARG A 38 -0.78 6.01 -9.72
C ARG A 38 -0.90 7.54 -9.86
N ALA A 39 -1.01 8.27 -8.76
CA ALA A 39 -1.10 9.73 -8.74
C ALA A 39 0.25 10.46 -8.76
N ARG A 40 1.38 9.75 -8.96
CA ARG A 40 2.74 10.32 -8.90
C ARG A 40 3.07 10.95 -7.54
N ASN A 41 2.55 10.37 -6.47
CA ASN A 41 2.73 10.84 -5.09
C ASN A 41 3.58 9.85 -4.28
N ALA A 42 4.87 9.80 -4.56
CA ALA A 42 5.81 8.96 -3.82
C ALA A 42 5.90 9.31 -2.33
N GLU A 43 5.69 10.58 -1.96
CA GLU A 43 5.65 11.00 -0.56
C GLU A 43 4.44 10.43 0.17
N GLY A 44 3.24 10.52 -0.40
CA GLY A 44 2.04 9.89 0.18
C GLY A 44 2.14 8.36 0.26
N ALA A 45 2.77 7.73 -0.74
CA ALA A 45 3.08 6.30 -0.70
C ALA A 45 4.07 5.97 0.43
N ALA A 46 5.11 6.77 0.64
CA ALA A 46 6.08 6.58 1.72
C ALA A 46 5.45 6.71 3.11
N VAL A 47 4.55 7.69 3.31
CA VAL A 47 3.79 7.84 4.56
C VAL A 47 2.96 6.59 4.86
N TYR A 48 2.28 6.05 3.86
CA TYR A 48 1.53 4.79 3.99
C TYR A 48 2.45 3.62 4.36
N LEU A 49 3.56 3.46 3.62
CA LEU A 49 4.51 2.37 3.85
C LEU A 49 5.15 2.43 5.24
N TRP A 50 5.50 3.64 5.70
CA TRP A 50 6.03 3.86 7.04
C TRP A 50 5.06 3.38 8.10
N ARG A 51 3.77 3.73 7.98
CA ARG A 51 2.75 3.24 8.92
C ARG A 51 2.55 1.73 8.86
N THR A 52 2.52 1.13 7.66
CA THR A 52 2.39 -0.33 7.55
C THR A 52 3.57 -1.07 8.17
N ARG A 53 4.77 -0.50 8.11
CA ARG A 53 5.97 -1.00 8.79
C ARG A 53 5.84 -0.88 10.31
N GLU A 54 5.39 0.27 10.83
CA GLU A 54 5.16 0.43 12.28
C GLU A 54 4.19 -0.60 12.85
N LEU A 55 3.19 -1.00 12.05
CA LEU A 55 2.20 -2.00 12.42
C LEU A 55 2.66 -3.45 12.18
N GLY A 56 3.88 -3.67 11.69
CA GLY A 56 4.43 -5.00 11.42
C GLY A 56 3.78 -5.74 10.24
N LEU A 57 3.02 -5.02 9.38
CA LEU A 57 2.26 -5.64 8.29
C LEU A 57 3.15 -6.17 7.17
N LEU A 58 4.37 -5.64 7.03
CA LEU A 58 5.30 -6.05 5.99
C LEU A 58 6.19 -7.21 6.45
N GLU A 59 6.36 -7.36 7.76
CA GLU A 59 7.26 -8.30 8.41
C GLU A 59 6.54 -9.61 8.80
N HIS A 60 5.31 -9.51 9.30
CA HIS A 60 4.61 -10.65 9.90
C HIS A 60 3.53 -11.27 9.01
N ALA A 61 3.18 -10.64 7.89
CA ALA A 61 2.13 -11.10 6.99
C ALA A 61 2.62 -11.10 5.54
N ALA A 62 3.11 -12.24 5.05
CA ALA A 62 3.62 -12.39 3.69
C ALA A 62 2.60 -11.97 2.62
N GLU A 63 1.32 -12.32 2.81
CA GLU A 63 0.23 -11.94 1.91
C GLU A 63 0.02 -10.42 1.91
N ALA A 64 0.07 -9.78 3.08
CA ALA A 64 -0.07 -8.32 3.20
C ALA A 64 1.09 -7.61 2.52
N ARG A 65 2.33 -8.09 2.73
CA ARG A 65 3.51 -7.57 2.04
C ARG A 65 3.37 -7.67 0.52
N GLN A 66 2.96 -8.83 -0.01
CA GLN A 66 2.76 -9.03 -1.44
C GLN A 66 1.74 -8.05 -2.02
N VAL A 67 0.61 -7.86 -1.32
CA VAL A 67 -0.46 -6.96 -1.78
C VAL A 67 -0.08 -5.49 -1.65
N ILE A 68 0.47 -5.06 -0.50
CA ILE A 68 0.88 -3.66 -0.27
C ILE A 68 1.95 -3.22 -1.28
N LEU A 69 2.88 -4.12 -1.61
CA LEU A 69 4.00 -3.83 -2.51
C LEU A 69 3.76 -4.26 -3.96
N ALA A 70 2.51 -4.55 -4.34
CA ALA A 70 2.18 -5.06 -5.67
C ALA A 70 2.50 -4.08 -6.81
N ASP A 71 3.14 -4.58 -7.87
CA ASP A 71 3.30 -3.89 -9.14
C ASP A 71 2.03 -4.03 -9.97
N LEU A 72 1.40 -2.89 -10.26
CA LEU A 72 0.18 -2.86 -11.07
C LEU A 72 0.46 -2.64 -12.57
N THR A 73 1.73 -2.50 -12.96
CA THR A 73 2.15 -2.26 -14.36
C THR A 73 1.53 -3.24 -15.37
N PRO A 74 1.40 -4.56 -15.09
CA PRO A 74 0.88 -5.50 -16.07
C PRO A 74 -0.57 -5.23 -16.50
N PHE A 75 -1.42 -4.74 -15.58
CA PHE A 75 -2.87 -4.67 -15.81
C PHE A 75 -3.49 -3.28 -15.58
N ASN A 76 -2.77 -2.32 -15.00
CA ASN A 76 -3.29 -0.97 -14.76
C ASN A 76 -2.58 0.04 -15.67
N ARG A 77 -3.24 0.41 -16.78
CA ARG A 77 -2.71 1.38 -17.76
C ARG A 77 -2.30 2.71 -17.12
N TYR A 78 -3.13 3.27 -16.24
CA TYR A 78 -2.82 4.56 -15.61
C TYR A 78 -1.60 4.47 -14.69
N TYR A 79 -1.46 3.37 -13.93
CA TYR A 79 -0.28 3.14 -13.11
C TYR A 79 0.97 3.07 -13.98
N ARG A 80 0.91 2.35 -15.11
CA ARG A 80 2.01 2.27 -16.09
C ARG A 80 2.36 3.63 -16.69
N ASP A 81 1.36 4.34 -17.23
CA ASP A 81 1.54 5.64 -17.89
C ASP A 81 2.11 6.70 -16.93
N ASN A 82 1.85 6.55 -15.63
CA ASN A 82 2.36 7.43 -14.57
C ASN A 82 3.56 6.87 -13.82
N ARG A 83 4.23 5.82 -14.32
CA ARG A 83 5.43 5.24 -13.71
C ARG A 83 5.23 4.83 -12.25
N GLY A 84 4.07 4.27 -11.93
CA GLY A 84 3.68 3.90 -10.57
C GLY A 84 4.70 2.98 -9.88
N ARG A 85 5.33 2.06 -10.62
CA ARG A 85 6.38 1.17 -10.09
C ARG A 85 7.57 1.95 -9.58
N GLU A 86 8.01 2.95 -10.32
CA GLU A 86 9.13 3.82 -9.93
C GLU A 86 8.78 4.63 -8.68
N HIS A 87 7.55 5.13 -8.59
CA HIS A 87 7.07 5.83 -7.40
C HIS A 87 6.96 4.93 -6.16
N LEU A 88 6.58 3.66 -6.35
CA LEU A 88 6.58 2.67 -5.27
C LEU A 88 8.01 2.35 -4.82
N GLN A 89 8.94 2.14 -5.75
CA GLN A 89 10.35 1.92 -5.44
C GLN A 89 10.97 3.11 -4.70
N GLU A 90 10.66 4.32 -5.15
CA GLU A 90 11.09 5.56 -4.48
C GLU A 90 10.52 5.66 -3.06
N ALA A 91 9.24 5.33 -2.87
CA ALA A 91 8.62 5.31 -1.55
C ALA A 91 9.28 4.29 -0.61
N ILE A 92 9.62 3.10 -1.12
CA ILE A 92 10.37 2.08 -0.39
C ILE A 92 11.73 2.63 0.05
N ARG A 93 12.54 3.20 -0.86
CA ARG A 93 13.87 3.75 -0.50
C ARG A 93 13.80 4.82 0.59
N ARG A 94 12.71 5.61 0.62
CA ARG A 94 12.50 6.63 1.65
C ARG A 94 12.22 6.05 3.04
N VAL A 95 11.53 4.91 3.11
CA VAL A 95 11.18 4.26 4.38
C VAL A 95 12.33 3.39 4.91
N TRP A 96 13.19 2.87 4.03
CA TRP A 96 14.37 2.08 4.36
C TRP A 96 15.65 2.68 3.73
N PRO A 97 16.19 3.78 4.28
CA PRO A 97 17.33 4.48 3.68
C PRO A 97 18.67 3.73 3.86
N GLU A 98 18.80 2.89 4.88
CA GLU A 98 20.08 2.24 5.26
C GLU A 98 20.31 0.87 4.60
N GLY A 99 19.42 0.44 3.69
CA GLY A 99 19.46 -0.89 3.07
C GLY A 99 18.47 -1.88 3.71
N ASP A 100 18.45 -3.11 3.18
CA ASP A 100 17.51 -4.19 3.55
C ASP A 100 16.02 -3.85 3.35
N HIS A 101 15.73 -3.17 2.24
CA HIS A 101 14.36 -2.79 1.91
C HIS A 101 13.63 -3.92 1.16
N PRO A 102 12.31 -4.07 1.36
CA PRO A 102 11.55 -5.03 0.56
C PRO A 102 11.53 -4.63 -0.92
N ALA A 103 11.38 -5.60 -1.81
CA ALA A 103 11.21 -5.35 -3.23
C ALA A 103 9.74 -5.12 -3.60
N VAL A 104 9.51 -4.41 -4.70
CA VAL A 104 8.19 -4.40 -5.35
C VAL A 104 7.84 -5.83 -5.77
N PHE A 105 6.62 -6.25 -5.46
CA PHE A 105 6.11 -7.59 -5.77
C PHE A 105 5.46 -7.62 -7.16
N ASP A 106 6.01 -8.42 -8.07
CA ASP A 106 5.55 -8.52 -9.46
C ASP A 106 4.75 -9.81 -9.76
N GLY A 107 4.35 -10.54 -8.72
CA GLY A 107 3.65 -11.81 -8.84
C GLY A 107 2.17 -11.69 -9.24
N ILE A 108 1.54 -10.52 -9.05
CA ILE A 108 0.14 -10.30 -9.41
C ILE A 108 0.06 -9.86 -10.87
N ARG A 109 -0.69 -10.60 -11.69
CA ARG A 109 -0.72 -10.35 -13.14
C ARG A 109 -2.06 -9.82 -13.64
N GLN A 110 -3.10 -9.84 -12.81
CA GLN A 110 -4.46 -9.43 -13.19
C GLN A 110 -5.14 -8.62 -12.08
N ASP A 111 -6.02 -7.70 -12.47
CA ASP A 111 -6.77 -6.83 -11.55
C ASP A 111 -7.67 -7.65 -10.61
N ARG A 112 -8.40 -8.63 -11.15
CA ARG A 112 -9.25 -9.54 -10.35
C ARG A 112 -8.47 -10.36 -9.32
N GLU A 113 -7.23 -10.72 -9.63
CA GLU A 113 -6.35 -11.43 -8.68
C GLU A 113 -6.01 -10.52 -7.50
N LEU A 114 -5.68 -9.25 -7.77
CA LEU A 114 -5.43 -8.25 -6.74
C LEU A 114 -6.65 -8.05 -5.84
N GLU A 115 -7.83 -7.83 -6.45
CA GLU A 115 -9.09 -7.63 -5.72
C GLU A 115 -9.38 -8.82 -4.78
N ALA A 116 -9.21 -10.05 -5.27
CA ALA A 116 -9.43 -11.25 -4.49
C ALA A 116 -8.46 -11.36 -3.30
N ARG A 117 -7.17 -11.04 -3.49
CA ARG A 117 -6.17 -11.05 -2.42
C ARG A 117 -6.43 -9.96 -1.38
N VAL A 118 -6.79 -8.75 -1.79
CA VAL A 118 -7.17 -7.66 -0.87
C VAL A 118 -8.41 -8.06 -0.07
N ALA A 119 -9.44 -8.61 -0.71
CA ALA A 119 -10.63 -9.09 -0.02
C ALA A 119 -10.34 -10.26 0.93
N GLY A 120 -9.40 -11.14 0.58
CA GLY A 120 -8.89 -12.19 1.46
C GLY A 120 -8.23 -11.63 2.72
N LEU A 121 -7.32 -10.66 2.55
CA LEU A 121 -6.64 -9.97 3.65
C LEU A 121 -7.62 -9.27 4.61
N VAL A 122 -8.59 -8.53 4.07
CA VAL A 122 -9.60 -7.84 4.88
C VAL A 122 -10.44 -8.84 5.68
N ARG A 123 -10.83 -9.97 5.09
CA ARG A 123 -11.58 -11.02 5.81
C ARG A 123 -10.74 -11.65 6.92
N MET A 124 -9.46 -11.91 6.67
CA MET A 124 -8.56 -12.49 7.67
C MET A 124 -8.38 -11.54 8.87
N LEU A 125 -8.22 -10.24 8.62
CA LEU A 125 -8.08 -9.24 9.69
C LEU A 125 -9.40 -8.96 10.42
N GLY A 126 -10.52 -8.90 9.70
CA GLY A 126 -11.84 -8.78 10.31
C GLY A 126 -12.28 -10.02 11.10
N GLY A 127 -11.76 -11.20 10.74
CA GLY A 127 -11.94 -12.43 11.53
C GLY A 127 -11.10 -12.45 12.80
N LEU A 128 -9.95 -11.76 12.82
CA LEU A 128 -9.11 -11.60 14.00
C LEU A 128 -9.72 -10.61 15.01
N ASP A 129 -10.38 -9.54 14.55
CA ASP A 129 -11.13 -8.62 15.44
C ASP A 129 -12.27 -9.32 16.20
N LEU A 130 -12.84 -10.41 15.65
CA LEU A 130 -13.90 -11.20 16.30
C LEU A 130 -13.36 -12.29 17.25
N ALA A 131 -12.05 -12.59 17.22
CA ALA A 131 -11.42 -13.58 18.09
C ALA A 131 -10.91 -12.97 19.41
N PHE A 132 -10.98 -11.65 19.56
CA PHE A 132 -10.59 -10.90 20.76
C PHE A 132 -11.76 -10.16 21.43
N VAL A 133 -13.01 -10.56 21.13
CA VAL A 133 -14.22 -10.14 21.85
C VAL A 133 -14.78 -11.30 22.66
#